data_AF-A0A8C7N6H9-F1
#
_entry.id   AF-A0A8C7N6H9-F1
#
_cell.length_a   1.000
_cell.length_b   1.000
_cell.length_c   1.000
_cell.angle_alpha   90.00
_cell.angle_beta   90.00
_cell.angle_gamma   90.00
#
_symmetry.space_group_name_H-M   'P 1'
#
loop_
_entity.id
_entity.type
_entity.pdbx_description
1 polymer ?
#
loop_
_entity_poly.entity_id
_entity_poly.type
_entity_poly.pdbx_seq_one_letter_code
_entity_poly.pdbx_strand_id
1 'polypeptide(L)'
;YPDVHLEIGEKSRDIGEKSLFTKELENALERNEVDLVVHSLKDLPTTLPNGFTIGAVLQRESPHDAVVLHPKNSGLTLDTLPDGSVIGTSSLRRAAQLKKRFPHLEFKDIRGNLNTRLKKLDEKEDYAAIILAAAGLKRMGWEARVSQVLGPEDCMYAVGQGALAVEVRARDCDILEMVSTLHHSETVLRCIAERAFLRRLEGGCSVPVAVNTEVKDSVLSLTGAVYSLDGADSLKEAMETSVDPGNKLVAAADIQHVGVTAHNVPQCAQVAAEKLGVDLADLLLSKGAMEILTTARKLNDAR
;
A
#
# COMPACT_ATOMS: atom_id res chain seq x y z
N TYR A 1 -4.83 34.24 -1.06
CA TYR A 1 -5.61 33.07 -1.48
C TYR A 1 -6.21 32.48 -0.22
N PRO A 2 -7.53 32.54 -0.03
CA PRO A 2 -8.13 31.98 1.17
C PRO A 2 -8.11 30.45 1.08
N ASP A 3 -7.66 29.81 2.17
CA ASP A 3 -7.69 28.36 2.34
C ASP A 3 -9.13 27.86 2.31
N VAL A 4 -9.49 27.13 1.26
CA VAL A 4 -10.76 26.40 1.19
C VAL A 4 -10.56 25.08 1.93
N HIS A 5 -10.83 25.07 3.23
CA HIS A 5 -11.06 23.85 3.97
C HIS A 5 -12.47 23.33 3.64
N LEU A 6 -12.55 22.28 2.82
CA LEU A 6 -13.76 21.49 2.63
C LEU A 6 -13.99 20.60 3.86
N GLU A 7 -14.93 20.97 4.72
CA GLU A 7 -15.48 20.09 5.76
C GLU A 7 -16.45 19.09 5.11
N ILE A 8 -16.14 17.79 5.20
CA ILE A 8 -16.99 16.71 4.71
C ILE A 8 -17.83 16.20 5.89
N GLY A 9 -19.17 16.29 5.77
CA GLY A 9 -20.13 15.90 6.80
C GLY A 9 -20.27 14.38 6.99
N GLU A 10 -20.70 13.96 8.19
CA GLU A 10 -20.92 12.56 8.55
C GLU A 10 -22.21 11.93 7.95
N LYS A 11 -22.11 10.62 7.62
CA LYS A 11 -23.14 9.57 7.34
C LYS A 11 -23.39 9.28 5.84
N SER A 12 -23.46 8.05 5.33
CA SER A 12 -24.00 6.76 5.81
C SER A 12 -23.31 5.53 5.14
N ARG A 13 -23.51 4.35 5.75
CA ARG A 13 -22.90 3.01 5.56
C ARG A 13 -23.23 2.32 4.21
N ASP A 14 -22.33 1.44 3.77
CA ASP A 14 -22.46 0.36 2.74
C ASP A 14 -21.97 0.51 1.29
N ILE A 15 -21.02 1.41 1.00
CA ILE A 15 -20.20 1.29 -0.23
C ILE A 15 -18.75 1.63 0.13
N GLY A 16 -17.80 0.80 -0.32
CA GLY A 16 -16.39 0.82 0.09
C GLY A 16 -15.80 2.22 0.25
N GLU A 17 -15.53 2.62 1.50
CA GLU A 17 -15.08 3.96 1.91
C GLU A 17 -13.92 4.51 1.07
N LYS A 18 -13.03 3.65 0.54
CA LYS A 18 -11.90 4.09 -0.30
C LYS A 18 -12.29 4.63 -1.68
N SER A 19 -13.32 4.07 -2.31
CA SER A 19 -13.80 4.50 -3.63
C SER A 19 -14.53 5.86 -3.55
N LEU A 20 -15.10 6.17 -2.38
CA LEU A 20 -15.77 7.45 -2.15
C LEU A 20 -14.79 8.63 -2.05
N PHE A 21 -13.65 8.48 -1.36
CA PHE A 21 -12.68 9.58 -1.20
C PHE A 21 -11.95 9.95 -2.50
N THR A 22 -11.61 8.97 -3.33
CA THR A 22 -10.93 9.27 -4.61
C THR A 22 -11.88 9.90 -5.61
N LYS A 23 -13.15 9.46 -5.64
CA LYS A 23 -14.13 9.91 -6.63
C LYS A 23 -14.42 11.41 -6.57
N GLU A 24 -14.49 12.01 -5.39
CA GLU A 24 -14.73 13.46 -5.27
C GLU A 24 -13.56 14.28 -5.83
N LEU A 25 -12.33 13.82 -5.61
CA LEU A 25 -11.11 14.43 -6.11
C LEU A 25 -10.95 14.22 -7.63
N GLU A 26 -11.27 13.02 -8.12
CA GLU A 26 -11.34 12.71 -9.56
C GLU A 26 -12.38 13.59 -10.28
N ASN A 27 -13.56 13.81 -9.69
CA ASN A 27 -14.55 14.73 -10.25
C ASN A 27 -14.05 16.19 -10.31
N ALA A 28 -13.21 16.61 -9.36
CA ALA A 28 -12.60 17.94 -9.37
C ALA A 28 -11.53 18.05 -10.47
N LEU A 29 -10.73 17.00 -10.68
CA LEU A 29 -9.79 16.91 -11.81
C LEU A 29 -10.53 16.95 -13.16
N GLU A 30 -11.62 16.19 -13.30
CA GLU A 30 -12.44 16.14 -14.53
C GLU A 30 -13.06 17.50 -14.87
N ARG A 31 -13.51 18.22 -13.84
CA ARG A 31 -14.10 19.56 -13.97
C ARG A 31 -13.07 20.69 -14.09
N ASN A 32 -11.77 20.38 -14.08
CA ASN A 32 -10.68 21.37 -14.03
C ASN A 32 -10.79 22.34 -12.84
N GLU A 33 -11.34 21.88 -11.72
CA GLU A 33 -11.36 22.64 -10.46
C GLU A 33 -9.98 22.59 -9.75
N VAL A 34 -9.23 21.51 -10.00
CA VAL A 34 -7.83 21.30 -9.58
C VAL A 34 -7.04 20.67 -10.71
N ASP A 35 -5.72 20.81 -10.68
CA ASP A 35 -4.82 20.27 -11.73
C ASP A 35 -4.17 18.93 -11.37
N LEU A 36 -3.98 18.70 -10.08
CA LEU A 36 -3.35 17.50 -9.54
C LEU A 36 -3.92 17.17 -8.17
N VAL A 37 -3.82 15.90 -7.79
CA VAL A 37 -4.24 15.40 -6.47
C VAL A 37 -3.14 14.51 -5.90
N VAL A 38 -2.84 14.63 -4.61
CA VAL A 38 -1.80 13.85 -3.94
C VAL A 38 -2.42 12.75 -3.08
N HIS A 39 -1.97 11.52 -3.28
CA HIS A 39 -2.46 10.34 -2.57
C HIS A 39 -1.32 9.58 -1.89
N SER A 40 -1.65 8.84 -0.83
CA SER A 40 -0.87 7.65 -0.51
C SER A 40 -1.10 6.61 -1.60
N LEU A 41 -0.04 6.11 -2.24
CA LEU A 41 -0.20 5.25 -3.43
C LEU A 41 -0.98 3.96 -3.13
N LYS A 42 -0.87 3.42 -1.92
CA LYS A 42 -1.62 2.23 -1.46
C LYS A 42 -3.15 2.42 -1.40
N ASP A 43 -3.62 3.66 -1.48
CA ASP A 43 -5.05 3.98 -1.46
C ASP A 43 -5.61 4.19 -2.86
N LEU A 44 -4.76 4.28 -3.89
CA LEU A 44 -5.18 4.29 -5.29
C LEU A 44 -5.40 2.85 -5.80
N PRO A 45 -6.50 2.60 -6.54
CA PRO A 45 -6.72 1.30 -7.17
C PRO A 45 -5.62 1.00 -8.20
N THR A 46 -5.41 -0.27 -8.52
CA THR A 46 -4.45 -0.69 -9.55
C THR A 46 -4.90 -0.35 -10.97
N THR A 47 -6.20 -0.11 -11.15
CA THR A 47 -6.82 0.37 -12.39
C THR A 47 -7.50 1.70 -12.08
N LEU A 48 -7.02 2.79 -12.68
CA LEU A 48 -7.64 4.12 -12.55
C LEU A 48 -8.82 4.26 -13.52
N PRO A 49 -9.78 5.16 -13.25
CA PRO A 49 -10.83 5.47 -14.22
C PRO A 49 -10.24 6.06 -15.50
N ASN A 50 -10.99 5.93 -16.60
CA ASN A 50 -10.58 6.49 -17.89
C ASN A 50 -10.37 8.00 -17.78
N GLY A 51 -9.27 8.50 -18.35
CA GLY A 51 -8.96 9.93 -18.34
C GLY A 51 -8.03 10.38 -17.20
N PHE A 52 -7.67 9.50 -16.26
CA PHE A 52 -6.72 9.79 -15.18
C PHE A 52 -5.45 8.95 -15.28
N THR A 53 -4.38 9.43 -14.65
CA THR A 53 -3.12 8.71 -14.52
C THR A 53 -2.36 9.17 -13.28
N ILE A 54 -1.50 8.30 -12.76
CA ILE A 54 -0.47 8.68 -11.79
C ILE A 54 0.68 9.31 -12.57
N GLY A 55 0.73 10.64 -12.57
CA GLY A 55 1.75 11.43 -13.25
C GLY A 55 3.08 11.48 -12.49
N ALA A 56 3.09 11.22 -11.19
CA ALA A 56 4.31 11.13 -10.39
C ALA A 56 4.24 10.07 -9.29
N VAL A 57 5.33 9.34 -9.07
CA VAL A 57 5.57 8.51 -7.88
C VAL A 57 6.82 9.00 -7.18
N LEU A 58 6.63 9.60 -6.01
CA LEU A 58 7.69 10.26 -5.25
C LEU A 58 8.61 9.25 -4.57
N GLN A 59 9.76 9.72 -4.10
CA GLN A 59 10.70 8.92 -3.29
C GLN A 59 9.97 8.25 -2.11
N ARG A 60 10.17 6.93 -1.98
CA ARG A 60 9.50 6.12 -0.96
C ARG A 60 10.05 6.42 0.43
N GLU A 61 9.15 6.73 1.35
CA GLU A 61 9.43 6.62 2.79
C GLU A 61 9.41 5.15 3.24
N SER A 62 9.77 4.90 4.51
CA SER A 62 9.76 3.53 5.06
C SER A 62 8.45 2.79 4.73
N PRO A 63 8.50 1.67 3.98
CA PRO A 63 7.30 0.95 3.57
C PRO A 63 6.77 0.06 4.70
N HIS A 64 7.55 -0.15 5.77
CA HIS A 64 7.25 -1.07 6.84
C HIS A 64 6.04 -0.67 7.68
N ASP A 65 5.42 -1.68 8.28
CA ASP A 65 4.49 -1.47 9.38
C ASP A 65 5.25 -1.24 10.68
N ALA A 66 4.62 -0.54 11.62
CA ALA A 66 5.19 -0.17 12.90
C ALA A 66 4.20 -0.45 14.03
N VAL A 67 4.75 -0.83 15.18
CA VAL A 67 4.04 -1.03 16.43
C VAL A 67 4.12 0.25 17.24
N VAL A 68 2.97 0.68 17.76
CA VAL A 68 2.90 1.69 18.82
C VAL A 68 2.31 0.99 20.03
N LEU A 69 3.09 0.86 21.11
CA LEU A 69 2.65 0.24 22.35
C LEU A 69 1.81 1.20 23.19
N HIS A 70 0.89 0.62 23.96
CA HIS A 70 0.26 1.32 25.05
C HIS A 70 1.34 1.79 26.04
N PRO A 71 1.26 3.01 26.63
CA PRO A 71 2.30 3.54 27.51
C PRO A 71 2.73 2.60 28.66
N LYS A 72 1.78 1.82 29.21
CA LYS A 72 2.04 0.80 30.25
C LYS A 72 2.94 -0.36 29.81
N ASN A 73 3.06 -0.59 28.50
CA ASN A 73 3.86 -1.66 27.92
C ASN A 73 5.19 -1.14 27.35
N SER A 74 5.60 0.08 27.73
CA SER A 74 6.83 0.70 27.24
C SER A 74 8.05 -0.22 27.46
N GLY A 75 8.86 -0.38 26.42
CA GLY A 75 10.05 -1.25 26.43
C GLY A 75 9.81 -2.72 26.06
N LEU A 76 8.56 -3.14 25.86
CA LEU A 76 8.24 -4.47 25.33
C LEU A 76 8.29 -4.50 23.79
N THR A 77 8.17 -5.69 23.21
CA THR A 77 7.94 -5.93 21.77
C THR A 77 6.72 -6.85 21.60
N LEU A 78 6.29 -7.11 20.36
CA LEU A 78 5.24 -8.11 20.13
C LEU A 78 5.62 -9.50 20.67
N ASP A 79 6.90 -9.88 20.60
CA ASP A 79 7.38 -11.17 21.13
C ASP A 79 7.28 -11.25 22.66
N THR A 80 7.44 -10.12 23.37
CA THR A 80 7.49 -10.10 24.84
C THR A 80 6.20 -9.59 25.51
N LEU A 81 5.18 -9.24 24.73
CA LEU A 81 3.88 -8.89 25.28
C LEU A 81 3.24 -10.12 25.97
N PRO A 82 2.53 -9.94 27.09
CA PRO A 82 1.84 -11.04 27.75
C PRO A 82 0.84 -11.76 26.82
N ASP A 83 0.70 -13.07 26.98
CA ASP A 83 -0.30 -13.87 26.30
C ASP A 83 -1.71 -13.26 26.45
N GLY A 84 -2.47 -13.28 25.36
CA GLY A 84 -3.81 -12.68 25.28
C GLY A 84 -3.81 -11.15 25.11
N SER A 85 -2.64 -10.50 25.03
CA SER A 85 -2.57 -9.05 24.76
C SER A 85 -3.26 -8.68 23.45
N VAL A 86 -4.12 -7.66 23.50
CA VAL A 86 -4.93 -7.24 22.35
C VAL A 86 -4.19 -6.23 21.48
N ILE A 87 -4.04 -6.53 20.20
CA ILE A 87 -3.40 -5.68 19.19
C ILE A 87 -4.45 -5.09 18.26
N GLY A 88 -4.47 -3.76 18.14
CA GLY A 88 -5.42 -3.02 17.33
C GLY A 88 -4.98 -2.90 15.87
N THR A 89 -5.73 -3.52 14.94
CA THR A 89 -5.60 -3.29 13.49
C THR A 89 -6.88 -3.70 12.76
N SER A 90 -7.37 -2.83 11.86
CA SER A 90 -8.47 -3.15 10.93
C SER A 90 -7.99 -3.60 9.55
N SER A 91 -6.68 -3.78 9.36
CA SER A 91 -6.13 -4.31 8.10
C SER A 91 -6.10 -5.83 8.16
N LEU A 92 -6.82 -6.48 7.24
CA LEU A 92 -6.82 -7.95 7.09
C LEU A 92 -5.41 -8.49 6.79
N ARG A 93 -4.66 -7.79 5.93
CA ARG A 93 -3.25 -8.09 5.63
C ARG A 93 -2.39 -8.15 6.89
N ARG A 94 -2.51 -7.15 7.78
CA ARG A 94 -1.74 -7.11 9.03
C ARG A 94 -2.19 -8.20 9.98
N ALA A 95 -3.51 -8.32 10.18
CA ALA A 95 -4.08 -9.29 11.12
C ALA A 95 -3.70 -10.72 10.75
N ALA A 96 -3.81 -11.12 9.47
CA ALA A 96 -3.48 -12.46 9.01
C ALA A 96 -1.99 -12.80 9.26
N GLN A 97 -1.08 -11.92 8.86
CA GLN A 97 0.36 -12.14 9.05
C GLN A 97 0.74 -12.21 10.54
N LEU A 98 0.21 -11.28 11.35
CA LEU A 98 0.59 -11.17 12.74
C LEU A 98 -0.04 -12.25 13.62
N LYS A 99 -1.26 -12.73 13.31
CA LYS A 99 -1.84 -13.93 13.95
C LYS A 99 -0.98 -15.16 13.71
N LYS A 100 -0.48 -15.34 12.49
CA LYS A 100 0.42 -16.43 12.14
C LYS A 100 1.76 -16.32 12.89
N ARG A 101 2.33 -15.12 12.97
CA ARG A 101 3.65 -14.87 13.57
C ARG A 101 3.65 -14.83 15.11
N PHE A 102 2.56 -14.35 15.70
CA PHE A 102 2.40 -14.12 17.14
C PHE A 102 1.08 -14.77 17.63
N PRO A 103 1.00 -16.11 17.65
CA PRO A 103 -0.24 -16.83 17.97
C PRO A 103 -0.70 -16.65 19.43
N HIS A 104 0.17 -16.15 20.31
CA HIS A 104 -0.15 -15.83 21.70
C HIS A 104 -0.89 -14.49 21.86
N LEU A 105 -1.01 -13.68 20.80
CA LEU A 105 -1.65 -12.36 20.84
C LEU A 105 -3.07 -12.39 20.24
N GLU A 106 -3.94 -11.50 20.73
CA GLU A 106 -5.27 -11.28 20.16
C GLU A 106 -5.25 -10.09 19.18
N PHE A 107 -6.07 -10.13 18.13
CA PHE A 107 -6.16 -9.04 17.15
C PHE A 107 -7.60 -8.55 17.02
N LYS A 108 -7.82 -7.26 17.29
CA LYS A 108 -9.15 -6.61 17.21
C LYS A 108 -9.11 -5.37 16.31
N ASP A 109 -10.24 -5.07 15.69
CA ASP A 109 -10.37 -3.92 14.82
C ASP A 109 -10.20 -2.62 15.62
N ILE A 110 -9.56 -1.62 15.02
CA ILE A 110 -9.50 -0.25 15.54
C ILE A 110 -9.77 0.75 14.42
N ARG A 111 -10.83 1.55 14.58
CA ARG A 111 -11.29 2.54 13.59
C ARG A 111 -10.94 3.97 13.98
N GLY A 112 -10.90 4.85 12.98
CA GLY A 112 -10.56 6.26 13.09
C GLY A 112 -9.31 6.62 12.30
N ASN A 113 -9.03 7.92 12.16
CA ASN A 113 -7.76 8.42 11.64
C ASN A 113 -6.61 8.17 12.65
N LEU A 114 -5.38 8.57 12.29
CA LEU A 114 -4.20 8.32 13.11
C LEU A 114 -4.32 8.91 14.53
N ASN A 115 -4.78 10.16 14.64
CA ASN A 115 -5.04 10.85 15.92
C ASN A 115 -6.01 10.06 16.80
N THR A 116 -7.18 9.70 16.26
CA THR A 116 -8.21 8.97 17.02
C THR A 116 -7.73 7.59 17.47
N ARG A 117 -6.92 6.90 16.66
CA ARG A 117 -6.36 5.60 17.03
C ARG A 117 -5.33 5.71 18.15
N LEU A 118 -4.43 6.69 18.09
CA LEU A 118 -3.45 6.92 19.15
C LEU A 118 -4.14 7.36 20.45
N LYS A 119 -5.14 8.24 20.36
CA LYS A 119 -5.94 8.62 21.52
C LYS A 119 -6.62 7.40 22.17
N LYS A 120 -7.22 6.51 21.38
CA LYS A 120 -7.79 5.25 21.88
C LYS A 120 -6.75 4.35 22.53
N LEU A 121 -5.55 4.27 21.97
CA LEU A 121 -4.45 3.53 22.56
C LEU A 121 -3.99 4.15 23.89
N ASP A 122 -3.95 5.47 23.99
CA ASP A 122 -3.39 6.14 25.18
C ASP A 122 -4.39 6.23 26.33
N GLU A 123 -5.69 6.36 26.03
CA GLU A 123 -6.74 6.60 27.03
C GLU A 123 -7.52 5.36 27.43
N LYS A 124 -7.47 4.27 26.65
CA LYS A 124 -8.25 3.06 26.90
C LYS A 124 -7.35 1.85 27.08
N GLU A 125 -7.80 0.93 27.93
CA GLU A 125 -7.15 -0.35 28.17
C GLU A 125 -7.54 -1.42 27.13
N ASP A 126 -8.24 -1.04 26.05
CA ASP A 126 -8.76 -1.96 25.02
C ASP A 126 -7.63 -2.61 24.19
N TYR A 127 -6.46 -1.95 24.10
CA TYR A 127 -5.35 -2.38 23.25
C TYR A 127 -4.01 -2.27 23.98
N ALA A 128 -3.22 -3.34 23.95
CA ALA A 128 -1.84 -3.37 24.39
C ALA A 128 -0.89 -2.69 23.38
N ALA A 129 -1.25 -2.71 22.10
CA ALA A 129 -0.55 -2.04 21.02
C ALA A 129 -1.50 -1.79 19.82
N ILE A 130 -1.10 -0.93 18.90
CA ILE A 130 -1.72 -0.82 17.57
C ILE A 130 -0.68 -0.91 16.46
N ILE A 131 -1.12 -1.35 15.27
CA ILE A 131 -0.24 -1.46 14.09
C ILE A 131 -0.58 -0.36 13.08
N LEU A 132 0.43 0.43 12.73
CA LEU A 132 0.34 1.59 11.84
C LEU A 132 1.39 1.50 10.73
N ALA A 133 1.32 2.37 9.73
CA ALA A 133 2.40 2.48 8.74
C ALA A 133 3.48 3.41 9.28
N ALA A 134 4.76 3.01 9.20
CA ALA A 134 5.88 3.81 9.69
C ALA A 134 5.93 5.19 9.02
N ALA A 135 5.75 5.24 7.68
CA ALA A 135 5.71 6.50 6.94
C ALA A 135 4.60 7.47 7.41
N GLY A 136 3.46 6.94 7.88
CA GLY A 136 2.36 7.78 8.38
C GLY A 136 2.71 8.45 9.71
N LEU A 137 3.36 7.72 10.61
CA LEU A 137 3.85 8.27 11.89
C LEU A 137 4.95 9.30 11.65
N LYS A 138 5.89 9.01 10.74
CA LYS A 138 6.98 9.92 10.37
C LYS A 138 6.47 11.25 9.83
N ARG A 139 5.53 11.23 8.88
CA ARG A 139 4.94 12.45 8.29
C ARG A 139 4.21 13.33 9.31
N MET A 140 3.73 12.73 10.39
CA MET A 140 3.05 13.45 11.48
C MET A 140 4.02 13.95 12.57
N GLY A 141 5.33 13.67 12.45
CA GLY A 141 6.31 14.00 13.48
C GLY A 141 6.21 13.11 14.73
N TRP A 142 5.69 11.89 14.59
CA TRP A 142 5.44 10.96 15.70
C TRP A 142 6.35 9.74 15.68
N GLU A 143 7.54 9.85 15.10
CA GLU A 143 8.55 8.78 15.07
C GLU A 143 8.89 8.29 16.48
N ALA A 144 8.91 9.18 17.47
CA ALA A 144 9.16 8.84 18.87
C ALA A 144 8.10 7.91 19.49
N ARG A 145 6.93 7.76 18.84
CA ARG A 145 5.88 6.81 19.25
C ARG A 145 6.15 5.39 18.75
N VAL A 146 7.04 5.21 17.76
CA VAL A 146 7.33 3.90 17.19
C VAL A 146 8.12 3.06 18.20
N SER A 147 7.52 1.98 18.68
CA SER A 147 8.18 1.05 19.60
C SER A 147 8.95 -0.05 18.88
N GLN A 148 8.44 -0.49 17.71
CA GLN A 148 9.06 -1.53 16.89
C GLN A 148 8.70 -1.29 15.42
N VAL A 149 9.68 -1.42 14.52
CA VAL A 149 9.44 -1.48 13.07
C VAL A 149 9.43 -2.95 12.68
N LEU A 150 8.39 -3.38 11.96
CA LEU A 150 8.20 -4.78 11.58
C LEU A 150 8.91 -5.06 10.26
N GLY A 151 9.89 -5.97 10.30
CA GLY A 151 10.57 -6.45 9.10
C GLY A 151 9.70 -7.40 8.28
N PRO A 152 10.16 -7.81 7.08
CA PRO A 152 9.39 -8.68 6.19
C PRO A 152 9.12 -10.08 6.78
N GLU A 153 9.91 -10.54 7.74
CA GLU A 153 9.66 -11.80 8.47
C GLU A 153 8.49 -11.71 9.46
N ASP A 154 8.20 -10.51 9.97
CA ASP A 154 7.08 -10.28 10.88
C ASP A 154 5.82 -9.82 10.15
N CYS A 155 5.96 -8.86 9.22
CA CYS A 155 4.84 -8.31 8.45
C CYS A 155 5.31 -7.64 7.15
N MET A 156 5.13 -8.31 6.02
CA MET A 156 5.29 -7.69 4.71
C MET A 156 4.22 -6.62 4.48
N TYR A 157 4.60 -5.55 3.78
CA TYR A 157 3.80 -4.34 3.68
C TYR A 157 2.75 -4.39 2.56
N ALA A 158 1.86 -3.39 2.55
CA ALA A 158 0.87 -3.24 1.48
C ALA A 158 1.53 -2.67 0.20
N VAL A 159 1.02 -3.07 -0.96
CA VAL A 159 1.38 -2.51 -2.27
C VAL A 159 1.34 -0.98 -2.24
N GLY A 160 2.43 -0.34 -2.65
CA GLY A 160 2.55 1.12 -2.67
C GLY A 160 2.67 1.80 -1.29
N GLN A 161 2.76 1.06 -0.19
CA GLN A 161 2.90 1.66 1.14
C GLN A 161 4.20 2.46 1.25
N GLY A 162 4.13 3.67 1.83
CA GLY A 162 5.27 4.58 1.97
C GLY A 162 5.48 5.52 0.79
N ALA A 163 4.99 5.18 -0.41
CA ALA A 163 5.03 6.06 -1.58
C ALA A 163 3.85 7.07 -1.56
N LEU A 164 4.14 8.30 -2.01
CA LEU A 164 3.11 9.25 -2.42
C LEU A 164 3.00 9.22 -3.95
N ALA A 165 1.79 9.45 -4.44
CA ALA A 165 1.47 9.50 -5.85
C ALA A 165 0.72 10.79 -6.18
N VAL A 166 0.99 11.33 -7.36
CA VAL A 166 0.27 12.49 -7.90
C VAL A 166 -0.62 12.01 -9.03
N GLU A 167 -1.94 12.09 -8.84
CA GLU A 167 -2.95 11.79 -9.85
C GLU A 167 -3.27 13.07 -10.64
N VAL A 168 -3.34 12.92 -11.97
CA VAL A 168 -3.55 14.01 -12.93
C VAL A 168 -4.43 13.51 -14.08
N ARG A 169 -4.92 14.45 -14.90
CA ARG A 169 -5.60 14.11 -16.17
C ARG A 169 -4.60 13.49 -17.15
N ALA A 170 -4.95 12.35 -17.74
CA ALA A 170 -4.09 11.56 -18.61
C ALA A 170 -3.71 12.24 -19.93
N ARG A 171 -4.45 13.28 -20.35
CA ARG A 171 -4.20 14.02 -21.59
C ARG A 171 -3.65 15.43 -21.35
N ASP A 172 -3.31 15.75 -20.11
CA ASP A 172 -2.79 17.06 -19.73
C ASP A 172 -1.26 17.03 -19.74
N CYS A 173 -0.69 17.24 -20.92
CA CYS A 173 0.76 17.10 -21.15
C CYS A 173 1.57 18.12 -20.33
N ASP A 174 1.06 19.34 -20.15
CA ASP A 174 1.75 20.40 -19.41
C ASP A 174 1.89 20.01 -17.93
N ILE A 175 0.82 19.50 -17.32
CA ILE A 175 0.86 19.01 -15.95
C ILE A 175 1.72 17.75 -15.84
N LEU A 176 1.63 16.82 -16.79
CA LEU A 176 2.46 15.61 -16.81
C LEU A 176 3.96 15.93 -16.89
N GLU A 177 4.35 16.89 -17.72
CA GLU A 177 5.73 17.36 -17.84
C GLU A 177 6.19 18.02 -16.53
N MET A 178 5.34 18.83 -15.90
CA MET A 178 5.65 19.48 -14.64
C MET A 178 5.91 18.47 -13.52
N VAL A 179 4.98 17.52 -13.33
CA VAL A 179 5.05 16.58 -12.20
C VAL A 179 6.06 15.45 -12.43
N SER A 180 6.49 15.19 -13.66
CA SER A 180 7.43 14.10 -13.95
C SER A 180 8.76 14.27 -13.22
N THR A 181 9.17 15.51 -12.96
CA THR A 181 10.36 15.85 -12.16
C THR A 181 10.34 15.28 -10.74
N LEU A 182 9.15 14.94 -10.22
CA LEU A 182 8.96 14.36 -8.89
C LEU A 182 9.14 12.83 -8.88
N HIS A 183 9.23 12.17 -10.03
CA HIS A 183 9.45 10.73 -10.09
C HIS A 183 10.78 10.35 -9.43
N HIS A 184 10.72 9.39 -8.53
CA HIS A 184 11.90 8.68 -8.05
C HIS A 184 11.97 7.31 -8.75
N SER A 185 12.90 7.14 -9.69
CA SER A 185 12.95 6.00 -10.61
C SER A 185 12.90 4.65 -9.90
N GLU A 186 13.63 4.46 -8.81
CA GLU A 186 13.61 3.21 -8.04
C GLU A 186 12.22 2.92 -7.45
N THR A 187 11.55 3.94 -6.94
CA THR A 187 10.22 3.80 -6.35
C THR A 187 9.17 3.53 -7.42
N VAL A 188 9.28 4.18 -8.59
CA VAL A 188 8.43 3.89 -9.75
C VAL A 188 8.49 2.41 -10.12
N LEU A 189 9.70 1.86 -10.32
CA LEU A 189 9.87 0.47 -10.73
C LEU A 189 9.32 -0.51 -9.69
N ARG A 190 9.64 -0.29 -8.41
CA ARG A 190 9.12 -1.12 -7.30
C ARG A 190 7.59 -1.08 -7.25
N CYS A 191 7.00 0.11 -7.36
CA CYS A 191 5.56 0.26 -7.30
C CYS A 191 4.84 -0.27 -8.53
N ILE A 192 5.43 -0.21 -9.73
CA ILE A 192 4.90 -0.86 -10.93
C ILE A 192 4.81 -2.38 -10.70
N ALA A 193 5.89 -3.01 -10.24
CA ALA A 193 5.91 -4.45 -9.97
C ALA A 193 4.87 -4.86 -8.92
N GLU A 194 4.79 -4.13 -7.79
CA GLU A 194 3.82 -4.39 -6.73
C GLU A 194 2.37 -4.23 -7.22
N ARG A 195 2.08 -3.18 -8.00
CA ARG A 195 0.74 -2.92 -8.52
C ARG A 195 0.34 -3.92 -9.60
N ALA A 196 1.27 -4.34 -10.47
CA ALA A 196 1.05 -5.38 -11.46
C ALA A 196 0.72 -6.73 -10.80
N PHE A 197 1.47 -7.09 -9.77
CA PHE A 197 1.21 -8.26 -8.94
C PHE A 197 -0.20 -8.25 -8.35
N LEU A 198 -0.60 -7.15 -7.68
CA LEU A 198 -1.92 -7.05 -7.07
C LEU A 198 -3.05 -7.05 -8.11
N ARG A 199 -2.86 -6.33 -9.22
CA ARG A 199 -3.83 -6.27 -10.33
C ARG A 199 -4.08 -7.67 -10.89
N ARG A 200 -3.02 -8.45 -11.09
CA ARG A 200 -3.09 -9.78 -11.68
C ARG A 200 -3.78 -10.81 -10.77
N LEU A 201 -3.61 -10.69 -9.45
CA LEU A 201 -4.33 -11.50 -8.46
C LEU A 201 -5.82 -11.14 -8.33
N GLU A 202 -6.30 -10.12 -9.07
CA GLU A 202 -7.65 -9.56 -8.97
C GLU A 202 -8.01 -9.18 -7.52
N GLY A 203 -6.99 -8.82 -6.74
CA GLY A 203 -7.13 -8.48 -5.33
C GLY A 203 -7.65 -7.06 -5.20
N GLY A 204 -8.97 -6.90 -5.09
CA GLY A 204 -9.53 -5.64 -4.60
C GLY A 204 -8.98 -5.27 -3.22
N CYS A 205 -9.32 -4.08 -2.70
CA CYS A 205 -8.78 -3.55 -1.43
C CYS A 205 -9.03 -4.40 -0.17
N SER A 206 -9.77 -5.50 -0.25
CA SER A 206 -10.25 -6.29 0.89
C SER A 206 -9.65 -7.71 0.96
N VAL A 207 -8.49 -7.96 0.35
CA VAL A 207 -7.80 -9.26 0.47
C VAL A 207 -6.46 -9.18 1.21
N PRO A 208 -6.03 -10.23 1.94
CA PRO A 208 -4.77 -10.24 2.68
C PRO A 208 -3.58 -10.50 1.74
N VAL A 209 -3.23 -9.51 0.92
CA VAL A 209 -2.08 -9.56 0.00
C VAL A 209 -0.98 -8.66 0.53
N ALA A 210 0.26 -9.14 0.54
CA ALA A 210 1.43 -8.41 1.00
C ALA A 210 2.60 -8.53 0.02
N VAL A 211 3.49 -7.55 0.05
CA VAL A 211 4.68 -7.48 -0.81
C VAL A 211 5.91 -6.99 -0.04
N ASN A 212 7.08 -7.33 -0.56
CA ASN A 212 8.36 -6.73 -0.21
C ASN A 212 9.19 -6.57 -1.49
N THR A 213 9.80 -5.40 -1.69
CA THR A 213 10.58 -5.08 -2.89
C THR A 213 11.85 -4.33 -2.54
N GLU A 214 12.90 -4.59 -3.30
CA GLU A 214 14.17 -3.89 -3.22
C GLU A 214 14.75 -3.76 -4.63
N VAL A 215 15.42 -2.65 -4.91
CA VAL A 215 16.28 -2.53 -6.09
C VAL A 215 17.71 -2.40 -5.60
N LYS A 216 18.57 -3.32 -6.02
CA LYS A 216 19.99 -3.32 -5.70
C LYS A 216 20.77 -3.75 -6.92
N ASP A 217 21.82 -3.01 -7.27
CA ASP A 217 22.70 -3.33 -8.39
C ASP A 217 21.92 -3.59 -9.71
N SER A 218 20.90 -2.76 -9.98
CA SER A 218 19.97 -2.88 -11.13
C SER A 218 19.15 -4.17 -11.18
N VAL A 219 19.05 -4.91 -10.07
CA VAL A 219 18.16 -6.04 -9.90
C VAL A 219 16.99 -5.61 -9.03
N LEU A 220 15.77 -5.74 -9.57
CA LEU A 220 14.53 -5.56 -8.82
C LEU A 220 14.08 -6.92 -8.29
N SER A 221 14.03 -7.06 -6.96
CA SER A 221 13.43 -8.21 -6.28
C SER A 221 12.00 -7.89 -5.86
N LEU A 222 11.11 -8.87 -5.99
CA LEU A 222 9.74 -8.83 -5.51
C LEU A 222 9.43 -10.13 -4.79
N THR A 223 9.12 -10.03 -3.50
CA THR A 223 8.46 -11.09 -2.73
C THR A 223 6.98 -10.73 -2.59
N GLY A 224 6.11 -11.69 -2.86
CA GLY A 224 4.66 -11.54 -2.79
C GLY A 224 4.04 -12.67 -1.99
N ALA A 225 2.99 -12.37 -1.24
CA ALA A 225 2.25 -13.38 -0.51
C ALA A 225 0.75 -13.11 -0.42
N VAL A 226 0.00 -14.19 -0.28
CA VAL A 226 -1.44 -14.20 0.01
C VAL A 226 -1.68 -15.00 1.29
N TYR A 227 -2.68 -14.60 2.08
CA TYR A 227 -3.03 -15.25 3.34
C TYR A 227 -4.55 -15.46 3.45
N SER A 228 -4.96 -16.50 4.18
CA SER A 228 -6.32 -16.60 4.72
C SER A 228 -6.55 -15.52 5.79
N LEU A 229 -7.81 -15.22 6.15
CA LEU A 229 -8.11 -14.15 7.14
C LEU A 229 -7.54 -14.42 8.54
N ASP A 230 -7.39 -15.68 8.90
CA ASP A 230 -6.78 -16.13 10.16
C ASP A 230 -5.26 -16.29 10.06
N GLY A 231 -4.71 -16.31 8.85
CA GLY A 231 -3.28 -16.51 8.58
C GLY A 231 -2.83 -17.98 8.57
N ALA A 232 -3.72 -18.94 8.77
CA ALA A 232 -3.37 -20.37 8.78
C ALA A 232 -2.79 -20.80 7.43
N ASP A 233 -3.50 -20.49 6.34
CA ASP A 233 -3.05 -20.75 4.98
C ASP A 233 -2.32 -19.54 4.41
N SER A 234 -1.19 -19.78 3.77
CA SER A 234 -0.44 -18.74 3.08
C SER A 234 0.41 -19.30 1.96
N LEU A 235 0.55 -18.55 0.88
CA LEU A 235 1.54 -18.79 -0.16
C LEU A 235 2.44 -17.57 -0.25
N LYS A 236 3.77 -17.80 -0.26
CA LYS A 236 4.80 -16.75 -0.34
C LYS A 236 5.84 -17.19 -1.36
N GLU A 237 6.09 -16.35 -2.34
CA GLU A 237 7.06 -16.60 -3.41
C GLU A 237 7.89 -15.34 -3.67
N ALA A 238 9.07 -15.51 -4.25
CA ALA A 238 9.93 -14.41 -4.63
C ALA A 238 10.45 -14.61 -6.06
N MET A 239 10.60 -13.50 -6.78
CA MET A 239 11.21 -13.44 -8.09
C MET A 239 12.07 -12.18 -8.19
N GLU A 240 12.95 -12.17 -9.17
CA GLU A 240 13.80 -11.01 -9.48
C GLU A 240 13.91 -10.80 -10.99
N THR A 241 14.22 -9.58 -11.40
CA THR A 241 14.50 -9.24 -12.79
C THR A 241 15.56 -8.14 -12.87
N SER A 242 16.28 -8.09 -13.98
CA SER A 242 17.13 -6.94 -14.28
C SER A 242 16.26 -5.77 -14.74
N VAL A 243 16.51 -4.60 -14.15
CA VAL A 243 15.92 -3.31 -14.55
C VAL A 243 16.98 -2.35 -15.10
N ASP A 244 18.15 -2.88 -15.47
CA ASP A 244 19.18 -2.10 -16.17
C ASP A 244 18.65 -1.68 -17.56
N PRO A 245 18.54 -0.37 -17.84
CA PRO A 245 18.10 0.10 -19.15
C PRO A 245 19.10 -0.19 -20.27
N GLY A 246 20.38 -0.46 -19.96
CA GLY A 246 21.45 -0.52 -20.93
C GLY A 246 21.50 0.74 -21.83
N ASN A 247 21.98 0.58 -23.07
CA ASN A 247 22.04 1.65 -24.08
C ASN A 247 20.75 1.79 -24.93
N LYS A 248 19.64 1.17 -24.53
CA LYS A 248 18.42 1.16 -25.35
C LYS A 248 17.61 2.44 -25.14
N LEU A 249 17.86 3.42 -26.01
CA LEU A 249 16.95 4.55 -26.24
C LEU A 249 15.68 4.02 -26.90
N VAL A 250 14.60 3.85 -26.15
CA VAL A 250 13.27 3.65 -26.72
C VAL A 250 12.53 4.97 -26.63
N ALA A 251 11.97 5.41 -27.75
CA ALA A 251 11.18 6.63 -27.83
C ALA A 251 10.02 6.56 -26.83
N ALA A 252 9.86 7.61 -26.02
CA ALA A 252 8.79 7.75 -25.05
C ALA A 252 7.45 7.85 -25.79
N ALA A 253 6.74 6.74 -25.91
CA ALA A 253 5.29 6.80 -26.00
C ALA A 253 4.75 6.93 -24.57
N ASP A 254 3.74 7.77 -24.37
CA ASP A 254 3.03 7.92 -23.09
C ASP A 254 2.19 6.67 -22.78
N ILE A 255 2.89 5.56 -22.49
CA ILE A 255 2.30 4.29 -22.12
C ILE A 255 2.16 4.25 -20.61
N GLN A 256 0.93 4.04 -20.16
CA GLN A 256 0.65 3.81 -18.76
C GLN A 256 1.00 2.37 -18.38
N HIS A 257 1.82 2.20 -17.36
CA HIS A 257 2.10 0.92 -16.72
C HIS A 257 1.33 0.87 -15.41
N VAL A 258 0.30 0.00 -15.32
CA VAL A 258 -0.58 -0.12 -14.13
C VAL A 258 -1.06 1.22 -13.55
N GLY A 259 -1.44 2.13 -14.46
CA GLY A 259 -1.95 3.47 -14.16
C GLY A 259 -0.88 4.56 -14.00
N VAL A 260 0.42 4.22 -14.08
CA VAL A 260 1.54 5.16 -13.93
C VAL A 260 2.05 5.63 -15.29
N THR A 261 2.16 6.94 -15.48
CA THR A 261 2.84 7.58 -16.61
C THR A 261 4.19 8.14 -16.13
N ALA A 262 5.30 7.52 -16.55
CA ALA A 262 6.64 7.90 -16.12
C ALA A 262 7.61 7.98 -17.30
N HIS A 263 7.49 8.99 -18.15
CA HIS A 263 8.29 9.13 -19.37
C HIS A 263 9.80 9.32 -19.12
N ASN A 264 10.18 9.83 -17.93
CA ASN A 264 11.57 10.02 -17.53
C ASN A 264 12.20 8.77 -16.87
N VAL A 265 11.44 7.67 -16.73
CA VAL A 265 11.96 6.37 -16.29
C VAL A 265 12.09 5.46 -17.53
N PRO A 266 13.22 4.77 -17.75
CA PRO A 266 13.39 3.94 -18.95
C PRO A 266 12.26 2.92 -19.14
N GLN A 267 11.62 2.95 -20.30
CA GLN A 267 10.44 2.13 -20.59
C GLN A 267 10.74 0.62 -20.48
N CYS A 268 11.91 0.17 -20.91
CA CYS A 268 12.29 -1.25 -20.79
C CYS A 268 12.35 -1.72 -19.34
N ALA A 269 12.78 -0.85 -18.41
CA ALA A 269 12.79 -1.14 -16.98
C ALA A 269 11.35 -1.20 -16.42
N GLN A 270 10.46 -0.28 -16.86
CA GLN A 270 9.04 -0.31 -16.48
C GLN A 270 8.35 -1.59 -16.95
N VAL A 271 8.58 -2.01 -18.19
CA VAL A 271 8.07 -3.28 -18.75
C VAL A 271 8.60 -4.48 -17.97
N ALA A 272 9.90 -4.51 -17.65
CA ALA A 272 10.49 -5.58 -16.86
C ALA A 272 9.88 -5.66 -15.45
N ALA A 273 9.66 -4.53 -14.79
CA ALA A 273 9.01 -4.46 -13.49
C ALA A 273 7.55 -4.93 -13.54
N GLU A 274 6.77 -4.49 -14.54
CA GLU A 274 5.39 -4.95 -14.70
C GLU A 274 5.33 -6.46 -14.95
N LYS A 275 6.20 -6.98 -15.82
CA LYS A 275 6.30 -8.42 -16.10
C LYS A 275 6.65 -9.22 -14.85
N LEU A 276 7.60 -8.76 -14.04
CA LEU A 276 7.95 -9.40 -12.77
C LEU A 276 6.74 -9.56 -11.85
N GLY A 277 5.93 -8.49 -11.72
CA GLY A 277 4.70 -8.53 -10.91
C GLY A 277 3.67 -9.53 -11.45
N VAL A 278 3.46 -9.56 -12.77
CA VAL A 278 2.53 -10.50 -13.41
C VAL A 278 3.00 -11.94 -13.26
N ASP A 279 4.27 -12.23 -13.55
CA ASP A 279 4.84 -13.59 -13.47
C ASP A 279 4.74 -14.16 -12.05
N LEU A 280 5.04 -13.33 -11.03
CA LEU A 280 4.93 -13.76 -9.64
C LEU A 280 3.48 -14.04 -9.24
N ALA A 281 2.53 -13.22 -9.69
CA ALA A 281 1.11 -13.46 -9.46
C ALA A 281 0.65 -14.75 -10.14
N ASP A 282 1.06 -15.00 -11.39
CA ASP A 282 0.76 -16.25 -12.10
C ASP A 282 1.33 -17.48 -11.40
N LEU A 283 2.56 -17.39 -10.86
CA LEU A 283 3.13 -18.46 -10.04
C LEU A 283 2.27 -18.75 -8.81
N LEU A 284 1.87 -17.72 -8.07
CA LEU A 284 0.99 -17.86 -6.90
C LEU A 284 -0.39 -18.43 -7.26
N LEU A 285 -0.98 -17.98 -8.37
CA LEU A 285 -2.25 -18.52 -8.89
C LEU A 285 -2.13 -20.00 -9.24
N SER A 286 -1.03 -20.41 -9.88
CA SER A 286 -0.75 -21.83 -10.20
C SER A 286 -0.60 -22.72 -8.95
N LYS A 287 -0.23 -22.11 -7.81
CA LYS A 287 -0.10 -22.76 -6.50
C LYS A 287 -1.38 -22.71 -5.66
N GLY A 288 -2.50 -22.21 -6.21
CA GLY A 288 -3.80 -22.19 -5.53
C GLY A 288 -4.14 -20.88 -4.79
N ALA A 289 -3.42 -19.78 -5.04
CA ALA A 289 -3.70 -18.49 -4.38
C ALA A 289 -5.16 -18.01 -4.57
N MET A 290 -5.80 -18.36 -5.69
CA MET A 290 -7.19 -17.96 -5.97
C MET A 290 -8.18 -18.53 -4.94
N GLU A 291 -7.95 -19.75 -4.44
CA GLU A 291 -8.83 -20.38 -3.45
C GLU A 291 -8.76 -19.68 -2.10
N ILE A 292 -7.53 -19.34 -1.66
CA ILE A 292 -7.26 -18.57 -0.45
C ILE A 292 -7.95 -17.20 -0.54
N LEU A 293 -7.73 -16.48 -1.65
CA LEU A 293 -8.29 -15.14 -1.85
C LEU A 293 -9.81 -15.15 -1.95
N THR A 294 -10.41 -16.14 -2.62
CA THR A 294 -11.86 -16.26 -2.75
C THR A 294 -12.52 -16.53 -1.40
N THR A 295 -11.93 -17.43 -0.60
CA THR A 295 -12.42 -17.74 0.74
C THR A 295 -12.29 -16.53 1.65
N ALA A 296 -11.16 -15.83 1.60
CA ALA A 296 -10.95 -14.63 2.39
C ALA A 296 -11.96 -13.51 2.06
N ARG A 297 -12.30 -13.31 0.78
CA ARG A 297 -13.36 -12.35 0.38
C ARG A 297 -14.72 -12.71 0.96
N LYS A 298 -15.16 -13.95 0.75
CA LYS A 298 -16.47 -14.42 1.25
C LYS A 298 -16.63 -14.24 2.75
N LEU A 299 -15.58 -14.58 3.51
CA LEU A 299 -15.59 -14.42 4.96
C LEU A 299 -15.56 -12.95 5.39
N ASN A 300 -14.87 -12.09 4.64
CA ASN A 300 -14.85 -10.66 4.92
C ASN A 300 -16.19 -9.99 4.63
N ASP A 301 -16.88 -10.38 3.55
CA ASP A 301 -18.19 -9.84 3.18
C ASP A 301 -19.30 -10.28 4.16
N ALA A 302 -19.07 -11.36 4.90
CA ALA A 302 -20.00 -11.88 5.91
C ALA A 302 -19.82 -11.24 7.32
N ARG A 303 -18.83 -10.37 7.51
CA ARG A 303 -18.41 -9.83 8.81
C ARG A 303 -18.93 -8.41 9.06
#